data_AF-A0ABD3NJL0-F1
#
_entry.id   AF-A0ABD3NJL0-F1
#
_cell.length_a   1.000
_cell.length_b   1.000
_cell.length_c   1.000
_cell.angle_alpha   90.00
_cell.angle_beta   90.00
_cell.angle_gamma   90.00
#
_symmetry.space_group_name_H-M   'P 1'
#
loop_
_entity.id
_entity.type
_entity.pdbx_description
1 polymer ?
#
loop_
_entity_poly.entity_id
_entity_poly.type
_entity_poly.pdbx_seq_one_letter_code
_entity_poly.pdbx_strand_id
1 'polypeptide(L)'
;MRNECQRSKNQTSRNPFELRGTGPPTSRTFVLGDEDHTLGNALRHVLIQDPRVNFAGYCVPHPSEPVVHLRVQTNATATSGGVSGRKNHGRSGRNEEDDDDSDEEEIVGGLTEEGSTSFTAIDALKDACRTLSQQCEYVLEQLEVAMPEVRVDRERLKRLEEDMFLEKEKPGEMDEEEGEEELMEDMEE
;
A
#
# COMPACT_ATOMS: atom_id res chain seq x y z
N MET A 1 -5.55 9.28 -40.00
CA MET A 1 -4.28 9.11 -39.24
C MET A 1 -4.60 9.36 -37.79
N ARG A 2 -4.19 8.41 -36.94
CA ARG A 2 -4.70 8.15 -35.59
C ARG A 2 -4.34 9.27 -34.61
N ASN A 3 -5.33 9.84 -33.93
CA ASN A 3 -5.14 10.50 -32.65
C ASN A 3 -5.74 9.59 -31.59
N GLU A 4 -4.90 8.69 -31.06
CA GLU A 4 -5.25 7.87 -29.92
C GLU A 4 -5.32 8.77 -28.68
N CYS A 5 -6.55 8.99 -28.22
CA CYS A 5 -6.87 9.43 -26.87
C CYS A 5 -6.32 8.37 -25.90
N GLN A 6 -5.07 8.54 -25.46
CA GLN A 6 -4.43 7.63 -24.53
C GLN A 6 -4.86 7.96 -23.09
N ARG A 7 -5.88 7.23 -22.66
CA ARG A 7 -5.89 6.44 -21.41
C ARG A 7 -5.83 7.25 -20.09
N SER A 8 -7.01 7.42 -19.51
CA SER A 8 -7.23 7.68 -18.09
C SER A 8 -6.36 6.77 -17.21
N LYS A 9 -5.50 7.35 -16.38
CA LYS A 9 -4.79 6.66 -15.29
C LYS A 9 -4.70 7.60 -14.09
N ASN A 10 -5.57 7.32 -13.12
CA ASN A 10 -5.52 7.61 -11.70
C ASN A 10 -5.19 9.05 -11.27
N GLN A 11 -6.21 9.70 -10.73
CA GLN A 11 -6.22 10.92 -9.92
C GLN A 11 -4.82 11.34 -9.42
N THR A 12 -4.17 12.25 -10.15
CA THR A 12 -2.99 12.95 -9.64
C THR A 12 -3.44 13.82 -8.48
N SER A 13 -2.98 13.48 -7.27
CA SER A 13 -2.92 14.38 -6.13
C SER A 13 -2.48 15.79 -6.57
N ARG A 14 -2.94 16.83 -5.88
CA ARG A 14 -2.54 18.22 -6.21
C ARG A 14 -1.03 18.40 -6.08
N ASN A 15 -0.41 17.56 -5.25
CA ASN A 15 1.03 17.46 -5.05
C ASN A 15 1.54 16.09 -5.57
N PRO A 16 2.39 16.05 -6.61
CA PRO A 16 2.92 14.81 -7.15
C PRO A 16 3.96 14.17 -6.22
N PHE A 17 4.16 12.86 -6.35
CA PHE A 17 5.27 12.15 -5.73
C PHE A 17 6.61 12.65 -6.29
N GLU A 18 7.52 13.10 -5.43
CA GLU A 18 8.85 13.56 -5.85
C GLU A 18 9.97 12.79 -5.14
N LEU A 19 11.01 12.45 -5.89
CA LEU A 19 12.25 11.93 -5.34
C LEU A 19 13.24 13.08 -5.13
N ARG A 20 13.55 13.40 -3.88
CA ARG A 20 14.50 14.45 -3.50
C ARG A 20 15.83 13.88 -2.99
N GLY A 21 16.92 14.55 -3.36
CA GLY A 21 18.26 14.31 -2.84
C GLY A 21 19.26 13.81 -3.89
N THR A 22 20.38 14.52 -4.03
CA THR A 22 21.52 14.20 -4.91
C THR A 22 22.49 13.17 -4.29
N GLY A 23 22.06 12.49 -3.22
CA GLY A 23 22.89 11.54 -2.48
C GLY A 23 23.14 10.21 -3.23
N PRO A 24 23.91 9.29 -2.60
CA PRO A 24 24.08 7.94 -3.12
C PRO A 24 22.73 7.20 -3.22
N PRO A 25 22.62 6.13 -4.02
CA PRO A 25 21.37 5.37 -4.17
C PRO A 25 20.89 4.72 -2.86
N THR A 26 21.77 4.63 -1.86
CA THR A 26 21.48 4.14 -0.51
C THR A 26 20.83 5.19 0.39
N SER A 27 20.77 6.46 -0.01
CA SER A 27 20.18 7.54 0.79
C SER A 27 19.29 8.43 -0.08
N ARG A 28 17.98 8.32 0.09
CA ARG A 28 16.98 9.09 -0.67
C ARG A 28 15.92 9.71 0.25
N THR A 29 15.35 10.82 -0.19
CA THR A 29 14.19 11.44 0.45
C THR A 29 13.02 11.36 -0.51
N PHE A 30 11.94 10.75 -0.08
CA PHE A 30 10.70 10.61 -0.83
C PHE A 30 9.72 11.67 -0.34
N VAL A 31 9.11 12.40 -1.26
CA VAL A 31 8.07 13.39 -0.98
C VAL A 31 6.75 12.77 -1.41
N LEU A 32 5.90 12.50 -0.42
CA LEU A 32 4.56 11.98 -0.61
C LEU A 32 3.59 13.16 -0.53
N GLY A 33 2.86 13.41 -1.61
CA GLY A 33 1.86 14.47 -1.67
C GLY A 33 0.47 13.95 -1.32
N ASP A 34 -0.34 14.83 -0.72
CA ASP A 34 -1.70 14.55 -0.22
C ASP A 34 -1.73 13.42 0.85
N GLU A 35 -0.63 13.27 1.59
CA GLU A 35 -0.44 12.29 2.65
C GLU A 35 -0.07 12.97 3.98
N ASP A 36 -0.27 12.25 5.08
CA ASP A 36 -0.10 12.78 6.43
C ASP A 36 0.68 11.83 7.37
N HIS A 37 0.60 12.11 8.68
CA HIS A 37 1.23 11.29 9.72
C HIS A 37 0.78 9.83 9.72
N THR A 38 -0.40 9.51 9.17
CA THR A 38 -0.95 8.15 9.14
C THR A 38 -0.05 7.25 8.30
N LEU A 39 0.14 7.58 7.02
CA LEU A 39 1.00 6.81 6.13
C LEU A 39 2.48 6.98 6.51
N GLY A 40 2.90 8.20 6.87
CA GLY A 40 4.28 8.48 7.28
C GLY A 40 4.74 7.65 8.48
N ASN A 41 3.88 7.51 9.51
CA ASN A 41 4.20 6.72 10.68
C ASN A 41 4.19 5.21 10.37
N ALA A 42 3.22 4.73 9.60
CA ALA A 42 3.15 3.32 9.20
C ALA A 42 4.42 2.88 8.44
N LEU A 43 4.80 3.62 7.40
CA LEU A 43 6.00 3.33 6.61
C LEU A 43 7.28 3.41 7.45
N ARG A 44 7.39 4.43 8.32
CA ARG A 44 8.52 4.56 9.23
C ARG A 44 8.65 3.33 10.14
N HIS A 45 7.56 2.82 10.70
CA HIS A 45 7.61 1.65 11.57
C HIS A 45 8.13 0.41 10.86
N VAL A 46 7.62 0.12 9.66
CA VAL A 46 8.06 -1.03 8.87
C VAL A 46 9.53 -0.89 8.45
N LEU A 47 9.94 0.31 8.01
CA LEU A 47 11.32 0.55 7.58
C LEU A 47 12.35 0.41 8.72
N ILE A 48 12.00 0.83 9.94
CA ILE A 48 12.90 0.69 11.11
C ILE A 48 13.05 -0.78 11.55
N GLN A 49 12.08 -1.62 11.23
CA GLN A 49 12.16 -3.05 11.54
C GLN A 49 13.12 -3.81 10.60
N ASP A 50 13.40 -3.27 9.40
CA ASP A 50 14.33 -3.88 8.46
C ASP A 50 15.80 -3.67 8.92
N PRO A 51 16.56 -4.74 9.21
CA PRO A 51 17.97 -4.63 9.63
C PRO A 51 18.90 -4.07 8.55
N ARG A 52 18.46 -4.04 7.28
CA ARG A 52 19.22 -3.46 6.16
C ARG A 52 19.12 -1.93 6.11
N VAL A 53 18.13 -1.35 6.81
CA VAL A 53 17.91 0.08 6.92
C VAL A 53 18.64 0.62 8.16
N ASN A 54 19.47 1.64 7.96
CA ASN A 54 20.18 2.31 9.05
C ASN A 54 19.30 3.38 9.69
N PHE A 55 18.62 4.17 8.85
CA PHE A 55 17.82 5.30 9.28
C PHE A 55 16.56 5.41 8.44
N ALA A 56 15.43 5.56 9.10
CA ALA A 56 14.17 5.95 8.50
C ALA A 56 13.46 6.96 9.40
N GLY A 57 13.01 8.06 8.80
CA GLY A 57 12.28 9.11 9.50
C GLY A 57 11.41 9.91 8.55
N TYR A 58 10.31 10.44 9.05
CA TYR A 58 9.42 11.30 8.28
C TYR A 58 9.20 12.64 8.99
N CYS A 59 8.91 13.68 8.22
CA CYS A 59 8.44 14.96 8.75
C CYS A 59 7.37 15.56 7.83
N VAL A 60 6.45 16.29 8.45
CA VAL A 60 5.50 17.17 7.75
C VAL A 60 6.07 18.58 7.86
N PRO A 61 6.43 19.24 6.75
CA PRO A 61 7.11 20.53 6.79
C PRO A 61 6.20 21.63 7.34
N HIS A 62 4.90 21.57 7.03
CA HIS A 62 3.91 22.52 7.52
C HIS A 62 2.53 21.84 7.62
N PRO A 63 1.75 22.04 8.71
CA PRO A 63 0.47 21.36 8.91
C PRO A 63 -0.61 21.74 7.88
N SER A 64 -0.51 22.91 7.24
CA SER A 64 -1.45 23.33 6.18
C SER A 64 -1.12 22.77 4.80
N GLU A 65 0.05 22.14 4.63
CA GLU A 65 0.45 21.50 3.39
C GLU A 65 0.45 19.99 3.61
N PRO A 66 -0.45 19.21 2.96
CA PRO A 66 -0.50 17.77 3.12
C PRO A 66 0.64 17.12 2.34
N VAL A 67 1.86 17.28 2.83
CA VAL A 67 3.08 16.75 2.22
C VAL A 67 3.93 16.09 3.31
N VAL A 68 4.41 14.88 3.04
CA VAL A 68 5.28 14.13 3.94
C VAL A 68 6.64 13.93 3.27
N HIS A 69 7.70 14.29 3.97
CA HIS A 69 9.08 13.97 3.58
C HIS A 69 9.55 12.74 4.33
N LEU A 70 9.71 11.62 3.63
CA LEU A 70 10.24 10.37 4.17
C LEU A 70 11.70 10.19 3.75
N ARG A 71 12.62 10.24 4.70
CA ARG A 71 14.05 10.01 4.47
C ARG A 71 14.44 8.59 4.86
N VAL A 72 15.07 7.88 3.93
CA VAL A 72 15.53 6.50 4.11
C VAL A 72 17.01 6.40 3.78
N GLN A 73 17.77 5.72 4.66
CA GLN A 73 19.18 5.40 4.46
C GLN A 73 19.41 3.92 4.71
N THR A 74 19.92 3.22 3.70
CA THR A 74 20.26 1.79 3.76
C THR A 74 21.76 1.60 3.97
N ASN A 75 22.13 0.44 4.51
CA ASN A 75 23.51 0.05 4.66
C ASN A 75 24.11 -0.22 3.26
N ALA A 76 25.09 0.58 2.84
CA ALA A 76 25.74 0.45 1.53
C ALA A 76 26.54 -0.85 1.38
N THR A 77 26.88 -1.48 2.50
CA THR A 77 27.64 -2.72 2.57
C THR A 77 26.80 -3.74 3.33
N ALA A 78 25.94 -4.47 2.63
CA ALA A 78 25.44 -5.74 3.15
C ALA A 78 26.59 -6.76 3.15
N THR A 79 27.63 -6.50 3.95
CA THR A 79 28.53 -7.55 4.41
C THR A 79 27.74 -8.31 5.47
N SER A 80 27.40 -9.54 5.15
CA SER A 80 26.81 -10.57 6.00
C SER A 80 27.65 -10.83 7.26
N GLY A 81 27.66 -9.91 8.23
CA GLY A 81 28.48 -10.04 9.42
C GLY A 81 28.18 -8.99 10.47
N GLY A 82 27.15 -9.23 11.29
CA GLY A 82 26.80 -8.35 12.40
C GLY A 82 25.77 -9.00 13.31
N VAL A 83 26.20 -10.02 14.06
CA VAL A 83 25.43 -10.68 15.11
C VAL A 83 24.90 -9.65 16.10
N SER A 84 23.63 -9.25 15.97
CA SER A 84 22.90 -8.65 17.09
C SER A 84 22.24 -9.78 17.88
N GLY A 85 23.07 -10.47 18.65
CA GLY A 85 22.64 -11.45 19.63
C GLY A 85 21.86 -10.75 20.74
N ARG A 86 20.55 -10.60 20.55
CA ARG A 86 19.61 -10.45 21.65
C ARG A 86 19.14 -11.84 22.06
N LYS A 87 19.79 -12.44 23.07
CA LYS A 87 19.23 -13.59 23.80
C LYS A 87 19.11 -13.22 25.27
N ASN A 88 17.90 -12.83 25.66
CA ASN A 88 17.51 -12.76 27.05
C ASN A 88 17.05 -14.15 27.53
N HIS A 89 17.76 -14.66 28.54
CA HIS A 89 17.23 -15.29 29.75
C HIS A 89 16.13 -16.38 29.62
N GLY A 90 16.55 -17.64 29.76
CA GLY A 90 15.92 -18.60 30.68
C GLY A 90 14.71 -19.41 30.20
N ARG A 91 14.94 -20.68 29.81
CA ARG A 91 14.28 -21.86 30.42
C ARG A 91 14.86 -23.14 29.84
N SER A 92 15.43 -23.95 30.72
CA SER A 92 15.78 -25.35 30.49
C SER A 92 14.50 -26.14 30.24
N GLY A 93 14.39 -26.79 29.08
CA GLY A 93 13.32 -27.73 28.73
C GLY A 93 13.93 -28.89 27.96
N ARG A 94 13.78 -30.11 28.50
CA ARG A 94 14.04 -31.40 27.84
C ARG A 94 13.18 -31.55 26.59
N ASN A 95 13.63 -32.39 25.66
CA ASN A 95 12.88 -33.41 24.89
C ASN A 95 13.89 -33.99 23.87
N GLU A 96 14.25 -35.27 23.99
CA GLU A 96 13.54 -36.44 23.44
C GLU A 96 13.74 -36.53 21.92
N GLU A 97 14.50 -37.56 21.56
CA GLU A 97 14.72 -38.11 20.22
C GLU A 97 13.39 -38.67 19.70
N ASP A 98 13.12 -38.54 18.40
CA ASP A 98 12.40 -39.55 17.61
C ASP A 98 12.54 -39.25 16.09
N ASP A 99 12.83 -40.32 15.35
CA ASP A 99 13.01 -40.45 13.92
C ASP A 99 11.70 -40.29 13.11
N ASP A 100 11.75 -39.72 11.90
CA ASP A 100 10.79 -40.07 10.84
C ASP A 100 11.35 -39.78 9.43
N ASP A 101 11.46 -40.86 8.64
CA ASP A 101 11.76 -40.93 7.21
C ASP A 101 10.55 -40.46 6.39
N SER A 102 10.74 -39.62 5.36
CA SER A 102 9.95 -39.64 4.11
C SER A 102 10.55 -38.70 3.06
N ASP A 103 11.12 -39.30 2.02
CA ASP A 103 11.42 -38.68 0.73
C ASP A 103 10.13 -38.23 0.04
N GLU A 104 10.07 -36.99 -0.48
CA GLU A 104 9.35 -36.69 -1.73
C GLU A 104 10.10 -35.62 -2.55
N GLU A 105 10.31 -35.94 -3.82
CA GLU A 105 11.11 -35.20 -4.79
C GLU A 105 10.40 -34.00 -5.46
N GLU A 106 11.25 -33.04 -5.83
CA GLU A 106 11.29 -32.25 -7.07
C GLU A 106 10.03 -31.51 -7.59
N ILE A 107 10.06 -30.17 -7.54
CA ILE A 107 9.56 -29.34 -8.65
C ILE A 107 10.59 -28.26 -9.01
N VAL A 108 11.05 -28.39 -10.25
CA VAL A 108 11.85 -27.46 -11.06
C VAL A 108 11.14 -26.11 -11.17
N GLY A 109 11.81 -25.01 -10.83
CA GLY A 109 11.14 -23.71 -10.90
C GLY A 109 12.03 -22.50 -10.67
N GLY A 110 12.92 -22.22 -11.63
CA GLY A 110 13.39 -20.86 -11.90
C GLY A 110 14.31 -20.26 -10.84
N LEU A 111 15.61 -20.55 -11.00
CA LEU A 111 16.65 -19.58 -10.68
C LEU A 111 16.37 -18.33 -11.54
N THR A 112 15.54 -17.44 -11.04
CA THR A 112 15.53 -16.06 -11.53
C THR A 112 16.88 -15.49 -11.14
N GLU A 113 17.75 -15.38 -12.14
CA GLU A 113 18.94 -14.58 -12.05
C GLU A 113 18.54 -13.14 -11.73
N GLU A 114 18.59 -12.77 -10.46
CA GLU A 114 18.66 -11.39 -10.06
C GLU A 114 20.10 -11.19 -9.56
N GLY A 115 20.98 -10.89 -10.52
CA GLY A 115 22.36 -10.51 -10.25
C GLY A 115 22.42 -9.48 -9.14
N SER A 116 23.44 -9.59 -8.29
CA SER A 116 23.72 -8.71 -7.15
C SER A 116 23.61 -7.23 -7.52
N THR A 117 22.42 -6.67 -7.41
CA THR A 117 22.17 -5.23 -7.46
C THR A 117 22.22 -4.77 -6.02
N SER A 118 23.08 -3.79 -5.74
CA SER A 118 23.26 -3.25 -4.40
C SER A 118 21.92 -2.79 -3.82
N PHE A 119 21.58 -3.24 -2.62
CA PHE A 119 20.32 -2.89 -1.96
C PHE A 119 20.15 -1.37 -1.82
N THR A 120 19.20 -0.79 -2.56
CA THR A 120 19.00 0.66 -2.60
C THR A 120 17.92 1.10 -1.61
N ALA A 121 17.86 2.41 -1.33
CA ALA A 121 16.77 2.99 -0.55
C ALA A 121 15.39 2.84 -1.22
N ILE A 122 15.36 2.70 -2.55
CA ILE A 122 14.12 2.46 -3.31
C ILE A 122 13.61 1.05 -3.05
N ASP A 123 14.51 0.07 -3.03
CA ASP A 123 14.15 -1.33 -2.79
C ASP A 123 13.66 -1.53 -1.35
N ALA A 124 14.32 -0.89 -0.39
CA ALA A 124 13.84 -0.86 1.00
C ALA A 124 12.41 -0.31 1.11
N LEU A 125 12.09 0.77 0.37
CA LEU A 125 10.74 1.33 0.37
C LEU A 125 9.72 0.39 -0.28
N LYS A 126 10.08 -0.24 -1.41
CA LYS A 126 9.21 -1.23 -2.07
C LYS A 126 8.89 -2.41 -1.15
N ASP A 127 9.92 -2.94 -0.50
CA ASP A 127 9.77 -4.04 0.46
C ASP A 127 8.85 -3.62 1.62
N ALA A 128 9.07 -2.43 2.18
CA ALA A 128 8.24 -1.90 3.25
C ALA A 128 6.76 -1.76 2.85
N CYS A 129 6.47 -1.25 1.64
CA CYS A 129 5.10 -1.17 1.14
C CYS A 129 4.45 -2.56 1.00
N ARG A 130 5.20 -3.55 0.47
CA ARG A 130 4.70 -4.93 0.35
C ARG A 130 4.40 -5.54 1.72
N THR A 131 5.30 -5.37 2.68
CA THR A 131 5.10 -5.86 4.05
C THR A 131 3.89 -5.21 4.70
N LEU A 132 3.70 -3.89 4.54
CA LEU A 132 2.55 -3.20 5.10
C LEU A 132 1.23 -3.72 4.50
N SER A 133 1.17 -3.90 3.18
CA SER A 133 0.00 -4.48 2.51
C SER A 133 -0.32 -5.88 3.02
N GLN A 134 0.69 -6.75 3.13
CA GLN A 134 0.52 -8.11 3.66
C GLN A 134 0.04 -8.13 5.11
N GLN A 135 0.51 -7.21 5.94
CA GLN A 135 0.04 -7.08 7.33
C GLN A 135 -1.43 -6.68 7.40
N CYS A 136 -1.85 -5.73 6.55
CA CYS A 136 -3.25 -5.34 6.47
C CYS A 136 -4.14 -6.50 6.01
N GLU A 137 -3.72 -7.25 4.99
CA GLU A 137 -4.42 -8.43 4.49
C GLU A 137 -4.57 -9.50 5.58
N TYR A 138 -3.48 -9.82 6.29
CA TYR A 138 -3.51 -10.77 7.40
C TYR A 138 -4.48 -10.35 8.50
N VAL A 139 -4.47 -9.08 8.90
CA VAL A 139 -5.39 -8.56 9.93
C VAL A 139 -6.85 -8.68 9.48
N LEU A 140 -7.15 -8.41 8.21
CA LEU A 140 -8.49 -8.56 7.65
C LEU A 140 -8.95 -10.03 7.67
N GLU A 141 -8.10 -10.96 7.27
CA GLU A 141 -8.42 -12.40 7.31
C GLU A 141 -8.70 -12.88 8.75
N GLN A 142 -7.85 -12.48 9.71
CA GLN A 142 -8.07 -12.84 11.11
C GLN A 142 -9.35 -12.21 11.68
N LEU A 143 -9.68 -11.00 11.24
CA LEU A 143 -10.92 -10.32 11.65
C LEU A 143 -12.16 -11.04 11.12
N GLU A 144 -12.12 -11.56 9.89
CA GLU A 144 -13.21 -12.35 9.30
C GLU A 144 -13.44 -13.68 10.02
N VAL A 145 -12.37 -14.31 10.52
CA VAL A 145 -12.46 -15.52 11.34
C VAL A 145 -13.05 -15.21 12.72
N ALA A 146 -12.63 -14.11 13.35
CA ALA A 146 -13.10 -13.72 14.67
C ALA A 146 -14.54 -13.18 14.67
N MET A 147 -14.94 -12.46 13.62
CA MET A 147 -16.26 -11.85 13.46
C MET A 147 -16.83 -12.11 12.06
N PRO A 148 -17.67 -13.15 11.91
CA PRO A 148 -18.27 -13.51 10.63
C PRO A 148 -19.18 -12.42 10.03
N GLU A 149 -19.68 -11.48 10.83
CA GLU A 149 -20.47 -10.33 10.39
C GLU A 149 -19.68 -9.44 9.42
N VAL A 150 -18.38 -9.26 9.65
CA VAL A 150 -17.48 -8.45 8.81
C VAL A 150 -17.40 -9.03 7.39
N ARG A 151 -17.47 -10.36 7.25
CA ARG A 151 -17.50 -11.01 5.94
C ARG A 151 -18.79 -10.67 5.17
N VAL A 152 -19.93 -10.63 5.86
CA VAL A 152 -21.21 -10.25 5.25
C VAL A 152 -21.19 -8.78 4.82
N ASP A 153 -20.64 -7.91 5.66
CA ASP A 153 -20.46 -6.48 5.33
C ASP A 153 -19.55 -6.30 4.10
N ARG A 154 -18.45 -7.05 4.00
CA ARG A 154 -17.56 -7.05 2.82
C ARG A 154 -18.31 -7.45 1.55
N GLU A 155 -19.09 -8.53 1.61
CA GLU A 155 -19.89 -9.00 0.47
C GLU A 155 -20.96 -7.99 0.07
N ARG A 156 -21.59 -7.35 1.05
CA ARG A 156 -22.57 -6.28 0.81
C ARG A 156 -21.93 -5.07 0.14
N LEU A 157 -20.74 -4.67 0.57
CA LEU A 157 -20.01 -3.54 -0.02
C LEU A 157 -19.59 -3.83 -1.46
N LYS A 158 -19.13 -5.05 -1.76
CA LYS A 158 -18.80 -5.47 -3.13
C LYS A 158 -19.99 -5.39 -4.08
N ARG A 159 -21.16 -5.87 -3.64
CA ARG A 159 -22.39 -5.78 -4.43
C ARG A 159 -22.78 -4.32 -4.69
N LEU A 160 -22.73 -3.48 -3.67
CA LEU A 160 -23.01 -2.05 -3.82
C LEU A 160 -22.03 -1.36 -4.78
N GLU A 161 -20.74 -1.71 -4.72
CA GLU A 161 -19.74 -1.19 -5.65
C GLU A 161 -20.01 -1.63 -7.09
N GLU A 162 -20.36 -2.90 -7.30
CA GLU A 162 -20.77 -3.43 -8.60
C GLU A 162 -22.04 -2.74 -9.13
N ASP A 163 -23.04 -2.53 -8.27
CA ASP A 163 -24.29 -1.83 -8.61
C ASP A 163 -24.02 -0.38 -9.01
N MET A 164 -23.20 0.35 -8.23
CA MET A 164 -22.79 1.73 -8.55
C MET A 164 -21.97 1.83 -9.83
N PHE A 165 -21.19 0.80 -10.17
CA PHE A 165 -20.44 0.75 -11.42
C PHE A 165 -21.39 0.58 -12.61
N LEU A 166 -22.39 -0.30 -12.50
CA LEU A 166 -23.40 -0.53 -13.53
C LEU A 166 -24.31 0.69 -13.75
N GLU A 167 -24.65 1.43 -12.69
CA GLU A 167 -25.41 2.69 -12.81
C GLU A 167 -24.65 3.76 -13.60
N LYS A 168 -23.32 3.86 -13.41
CA LYS A 168 -22.48 4.78 -14.17
C LYS A 168 -22.32 4.40 -15.64
N GLU A 169 -22.53 3.14 -16.01
CA GLU A 169 -22.49 2.67 -17.39
C GLU A 169 -23.84 2.74 -18.11
N LYS A 170 -24.95 3.06 -17.43
CA LYS A 170 -26.24 3.30 -18.09
C LYS A 170 -26.18 4.64 -18.85
N PRO A 171 -26.23 4.64 -20.20
CA PRO A 171 -26.29 5.89 -20.95
C PRO A 171 -27.72 6.45 -20.85
N GLY A 172 -27.84 7.60 -20.17
CA GLY A 172 -29.00 8.52 -20.15
C GLY A 172 -30.37 7.97 -20.56
N GLU A 173 -31.16 7.53 -19.59
CA GLU A 173 -32.62 7.60 -19.72
C GLU A 173 -33.04 9.06 -19.50
N MET A 174 -33.90 9.53 -20.41
CA MET A 174 -34.23 10.92 -20.70
C MET A 174 -35.09 11.55 -19.60
N ASP A 175 -34.74 12.76 -19.17
CA ASP A 175 -35.68 13.67 -18.51
C ASP A 175 -36.60 14.28 -19.60
N GLU A 176 -37.65 13.55 -19.97
CA GLU A 176 -38.85 14.17 -20.55
C GLU A 176 -39.72 14.67 -19.39
N GLU A 177 -39.40 15.84 -18.82
CA GLU A 177 -40.36 16.54 -17.96
C GLU A 177 -41.42 17.21 -18.84
N GLU A 178 -42.65 16.71 -18.67
CA GLU A 178 -43.90 17.21 -19.24
C GLU A 178 -44.11 18.68 -18.89
N GLY A 179 -44.05 19.56 -19.90
CA GLY A 179 -44.51 20.93 -19.81
C GLY A 179 -46.02 21.01 -19.99
N GLU A 180 -46.79 20.67 -18.95
CA GLU A 180 -48.17 21.14 -18.80
C GLU A 180 -48.12 22.53 -18.13
N GLU A 181 -48.02 23.60 -18.93
CA GLU A 181 -48.35 24.95 -18.47
C GLU A 181 -49.87 25.02 -18.26
N GLU A 182 -50.30 24.80 -17.02
CA GLU A 182 -51.65 25.15 -16.57
C GLU A 182 -51.88 26.65 -16.78
N LEU A 183 -52.84 26.94 -17.66
CA LEU A 183 -53.56 28.20 -17.74
C LEU A 183 -54.11 28.54 -16.35
N MET A 184 -53.62 29.62 -15.74
CA MET A 184 -54.41 30.32 -14.72
C MET A 184 -54.35 31.83 -14.96
N GLU A 185 -55.56 32.37 -15.06
CA GLU A 185 -55.95 33.75 -15.21
C GLU A 185 -55.29 34.64 -14.16
N ASP A 186 -54.88 35.85 -14.53
CA ASP A 186 -55.09 37.00 -13.65
C ASP A 186 -55.51 38.22 -14.47
N MET A 187 -56.74 38.60 -14.17
CA MET A 187 -57.44 39.85 -14.42
C MET A 187 -56.75 40.97 -13.61
N GLU A 188 -56.68 42.18 -14.19
CA GLU A 188 -56.35 43.52 -13.62
C GLU A 188 -55.19 44.18 -14.40
N GLU A 189 -55.25 45.41 -14.92
CA GLU A 189 -56.23 46.50 -14.95
C GLU A 189 -55.92 47.34 -16.21
#